data_AF-A0A348Q3G2-F1
#
_entry.id   AF-A0A348Q3G2-F1
#
_cell.length_a   1.000
_cell.length_b   1.000
_cell.length_c   1.000
_cell.angle_alpha   90.00
_cell.angle_beta   90.00
_cell.angle_gamma   90.00
#
_symmetry.space_group_name_H-M   'P 1'
#
loop_
_entity.id
_entity.type
_entity.pdbx_description
1 polymer ?
#
loop_
_entity_poly.entity_id
_entity_poly.type
_entity_poly.pdbx_seq_one_letter_code
_entity_poly.pdbx_strand_id
1 'polypeptide(L)' 'ELDYYFAYNGFRLAGILQGIIGRVRDGTANSANAESNAARVVPLAQFAAEYARRAGMPG' A
#
# COMPACT_ATOMS: atom_id res chain seq x y z
N GLU A 1 -15.62 7.35 -11.27
CA GLU A 1 -15.53 5.88 -11.14
C GLU A 1 -14.08 5.38 -11.14
N LEU A 2 -13.25 5.77 -12.12
CA LEU A 2 -11.84 5.39 -12.20
C LEU A 2 -11.01 5.75 -10.95
N ASP A 3 -11.28 6.90 -10.32
CA ASP A 3 -10.59 7.31 -9.09
C ASP A 3 -10.80 6.33 -7.92
N TYR A 4 -12.00 5.76 -7.79
CA TYR A 4 -12.28 4.73 -6.79
C TYR A 4 -11.44 3.48 -7.05
N TYR A 5 -11.32 3.05 -8.30
CA TYR A 5 -10.50 1.89 -8.65
C TYR A 5 -9.01 2.13 -8.39
N PHE A 6 -8.48 3.33 -8.65
CA PHE A 6 -7.11 3.66 -8.29
C PHE A 6 -6.89 3.71 -6.78
N ALA A 7 -7.83 4.31 -6.04
CA ALA A 7 -7.79 4.33 -4.58
C ALA A 7 -7.77 2.90 -4.00
N TYR A 8 -8.72 2.07 -4.41
CA TYR A 8 -8.86 0.70 -3.92
C TYR A 8 -7.63 -0.16 -4.25
N ASN A 9 -7.19 -0.15 -5.52
CA ASN A 9 -6.05 -0.98 -5.94
C ASN A 9 -4.74 -0.49 -5.34
N GLY A 10 -4.53 0.83 -5.24
CA GLY A 10 -3.36 1.41 -4.58
C GLY A 10 -3.28 1.02 -3.11
N PHE A 11 -4.41 1.14 -2.39
CA PHE A 11 -4.47 0.79 -0.97
C PHE A 11 -4.27 -0.71 -0.75
N ARG A 12 -4.91 -1.55 -1.58
CA ARG A 12 -4.73 -3.01 -1.55
C ARG A 12 -3.28 -3.40 -1.73
N LEU A 13 -2.58 -2.82 -2.71
CA LEU A 13 -1.15 -3.09 -2.93
C LEU A 13 -0.29 -2.63 -1.75
N ALA A 14 -0.55 -1.44 -1.21
CA ALA A 14 0.14 -0.96 -0.01
C ALA A 14 -0.03 -1.92 1.17
N GLY A 15 -1.26 -2.41 1.42
CA GLY A 15 -1.56 -3.37 2.48
C GLY A 15 -0.87 -4.73 2.31
N ILE A 16 -0.81 -5.25 1.07
CA ILE A 16 -0.07 -6.50 0.76
C ILE A 16 1.41 -6.34 1.10
N LEU A 17 2.03 -5.25 0.63
CA LEU A 17 3.45 -4.99 0.89
C LEU A 17 3.71 -4.79 2.38
N GLN A 18 2.85 -4.05 3.08
CA GLN A 18 2.94 -3.88 4.53
C GLN A 18 2.88 -5.24 5.23
N GLY A 19 1.90 -6.09 4.90
CA GLY A 19 1.76 -7.41 5.51
C GLY A 19 2.98 -8.32 5.31
N ILE A 20 3.66 -8.22 4.16
CA ILE A 20 4.94 -8.91 3.92
C ILE A 20 6.02 -8.39 4.89
N ILE A 21 6.16 -7.07 5.01
CA ILE A 21 7.16 -6.43 5.89
C ILE A 21 6.90 -6.76 7.36
N GLY A 22 5.63 -6.77 7.79
CA GLY A 22 5.23 -7.18 9.13
C GLY A 22 5.73 -8.59 9.46
N ARG A 23 5.44 -9.57 8.58
CA ARG A 23 5.93 -10.94 8.77
C ARG A 23 7.44 -11.08 8.73
N VAL A 24 8.13 -10.29 7.91
CA VAL A 24 9.61 -10.24 7.89
C VAL A 24 10.14 -9.69 9.21
N ARG A 25 9.57 -8.59 9.71
CA ARG A 25 9.91 -8.00 11.02
C ARG A 25 9.70 -9.00 12.16
N ASP A 26 8.62 -9.76 12.09
CA ASP A 26 8.27 -10.78 13.10
C ASP A 26 9.11 -12.07 12.95
N GLY A 27 10.04 -12.13 11.99
CA GLY A 27 10.90 -13.29 11.74
C GLY A 27 10.19 -14.51 11.15
N THR A 28 8.94 -14.35 10.68
CA THR A 28 8.09 -15.43 10.15
C THR A 28 8.12 -15.54 8.62
N ALA A 29 8.81 -14.61 7.94
CA ALA A 29 9.04 -14.68 6.50
C ALA A 29 10.47 -14.23 6.15
N ASN A 30 11.12 -14.93 5.21
CA ASN A 30 12.38 -14.52 4.62
C ASN A 30 12.13 -14.00 3.20
N SER A 31 12.32 -12.69 2.97
CA SER A 31 12.11 -12.08 1.66
C SER A 31 13.32 -11.22 1.28
N ALA A 32 14.06 -11.65 0.26
CA ALA A 32 15.19 -10.90 -0.30
C ALA A 32 14.78 -9.49 -0.82
N ASN A 33 13.49 -9.28 -1.09
CA ASN A 33 12.96 -8.03 -1.62
C ASN A 33 12.25 -7.19 -0.55
N ALA A 34 12.33 -7.55 0.74
CA ALA A 34 11.59 -6.88 1.82
C ALA A 34 11.87 -5.37 1.89
N GLU A 35 13.13 -4.96 1.72
CA GLU A 35 13.54 -3.56 1.78
C GLU A 35 12.99 -2.74 0.60
N SER A 36 13.09 -3.28 -0.63
CA SER A 36 12.49 -2.69 -1.83
C SER A 36 10.97 -2.60 -1.74
N ASN A 37 10.33 -3.59 -1.10
CA ASN A 37 8.89 -3.57 -0.84
C ASN A 37 8.52 -2.51 0.21
N ALA A 38 9.33 -2.34 1.26
CA ALA A 38 9.14 -1.33 2.29
C ALA A 38 9.16 0.09 1.73
N ALA A 39 10.09 0.39 0.83
CA ALA A 39 10.17 1.69 0.17
C ALA A 39 8.91 2.04 -0.65
N ARG A 40 8.09 1.04 -1.04
CA ARG A 40 6.90 1.23 -1.89
C ARG A 40 5.60 1.39 -1.10
N VAL A 41 5.55 0.99 0.18
CA VAL A 41 4.32 1.04 0.99
C VAL A 41 3.79 2.47 1.10
N VAL A 42 4.64 3.41 1.51
CA VAL A 42 4.23 4.79 1.77
C VAL A 42 3.79 5.50 0.48
N PRO A 43 4.54 5.44 -0.64
CA PRO A 43 4.09 6.04 -1.90
C PRO A 43 2.76 5.48 -2.40
N LEU A 44 2.52 4.16 -2.28
CA LEU A 44 1.25 3.55 -2.69
C LEU A 44 0.08 3.97 -1.80
N ALA A 45 0.31 4.08 -0.50
CA ALA A 45 -0.70 4.57 0.44
C ALA A 45 -1.06 6.04 0.16
N GLN A 46 -0.07 6.88 -0.14
CA GLN A 46 -0.29 8.28 -0.51
C GLN A 46 -1.04 8.42 -1.82
N PHE A 47 -0.65 7.67 -2.86
CA PHE A 47 -1.36 7.58 -4.13
C PHE A 47 -2.83 7.18 -3.91
N ALA A 48 -3.06 6.13 -3.12
CA ALA A 48 -4.41 5.68 -2.82
C ALA A 48 -5.24 6.75 -2.11
N ALA A 49 -4.65 7.45 -1.13
CA ALA A 49 -5.32 8.52 -0.39
C ALA A 49 -5.63 9.75 -1.25
N GLU A 50 -4.78 10.07 -2.23
CA GLU A 50 -5.05 11.13 -3.20
C GLU A 50 -6.27 10.78 -4.07
N TYR A 51 -6.28 9.59 -4.66
CA TYR A 51 -7.41 9.15 -5.49
C TYR A 51 -8.69 8.94 -4.68
N ALA A 52 -8.58 8.52 -3.41
CA ALA A 52 -9.73 8.43 -2.51
C ALA A 52 -10.37 9.80 -2.28
N ARG A 53 -9.56 10.85 -2.05
CA ARG A 53 -10.06 12.23 -1.93
C ARG A 53 -10.73 12.70 -3.22
N ARG A 54 -10.17 12.39 -4.39
CA ARG A 54 -10.79 12.69 -5.70
C ARG A 54 -12.11 11.94 -5.90
N ALA A 55 -12.23 10.74 -5.35
CA ALA A 55 -13.46 9.95 -5.34
C ALA A 55 -14.50 10.39 -4.28
N GLY A 56 -14.20 11.41 -3.47
CA GLY A 56 -15.13 11.98 -2.48
C GLY A 56 -14.87 11.57 -1.03
N MET A 57 -13.73 10.95 -0.71
CA MET A 57 -13.34 10.70 0.69
C MET A 57 -13.14 12.03 1.43
N PRO A 58 -13.80 12.26 2.58
CA PRO A 58 -13.56 13.45 3.40
C PRO A 58 -12.11 13.46 3.91
N GLY A 59 -11.51 14.65 3.92
CA GLY A 59 -10.12 14.88 4.32
C GLY A 59 -9.91 14.84 5.82
#